data_AF-A0A9D2W8U1-F1
#
_entry.id   AF-A0A9D2W8U1-F1
#
_cell.length_a   1.000
_cell.length_b   1.000
_cell.length_c   1.000
_cell.angle_alpha   90.00
_cell.angle_beta   90.00
_cell.angle_gamma   90.00
#
_symmetry.space_group_name_H-M   'P 1'
#
loop_
_entity.id
_entity.type
_entity.pdbx_description
1 polymer ?
#
loop_
_entity_poly.entity_id
_entity_poly.type
_entity_poly.pdbx_seq_one_letter_code
_entity_poly.pdbx_strand_id
1 'polypeptide(L)'
;MLDIGLYFNSKTNELLNADSTEDFSIILWNLPEEPPELGSYILMKVLGTDGRSVYCEHGAYENGQFLNYFYDGDWKVIDRRMVLGWSYYPFDNRAF
;
A
#
# COMPACT_ATOMS: atom_id res chain seq x y z
N MET A 1 -8.77 13.66 20.60
CA MET A 1 -8.05 12.52 20.02
C MET A 1 -7.13 13.13 18.96
N LEU A 2 -5.81 12.94 19.06
CA LEU A 2 -4.88 13.50 18.07
C LEU A 2 -4.95 12.61 16.83
N ASP A 3 -5.30 13.17 15.68
CA ASP A 3 -5.25 12.46 14.42
C ASP A 3 -3.78 12.23 14.05
N ILE A 4 -3.35 10.97 14.11
CA ILE A 4 -1.99 10.56 13.84
C ILE A 4 -1.57 10.86 12.39
N GLY A 5 -2.53 10.87 11.45
CA GLY A 5 -2.32 11.23 10.06
C GLY A 5 -1.93 12.70 9.90
N LEU A 6 -2.64 13.60 10.59
CA LEU A 6 -2.32 15.03 10.59
C LEU A 6 -0.94 15.31 11.22
N TYR A 7 -0.59 14.59 12.29
CA TYR A 7 0.73 14.71 12.91
C TYR A 7 1.87 14.30 11.97
N PHE A 8 1.75 13.16 11.29
CA PHE A 8 2.76 12.70 10.34
C PHE A 8 2.87 13.59 9.10
N ASN A 9 1.74 14.10 8.59
CA ASN A 9 1.75 15.03 7.47
C ASN A 9 2.48 16.34 7.81
N SER A 10 2.18 16.94 8.97
CA SER A 10 2.87 18.15 9.44
C SER A 10 4.37 17.94 9.62
N LYS A 11 4.78 16.81 10.24
CA LYS A 11 6.20 16.50 10.43
C LYS A 11 6.93 16.20 9.12
N THR A 12 6.24 15.61 8.15
CA THR A 12 6.83 15.28 6.86
C THR A 12 7.04 16.53 6.01
N ASN A 13 6.12 17.49 6.02
CA ASN A 13 6.31 18.80 5.37
C ASN A 13 7.55 19.54 5.92
N GLU A 14 7.71 19.54 7.26
CA GLU A 14 8.89 20.13 7.92
C GLU A 14 10.20 19.43 7.49
N LEU A 15 10.20 18.10 7.36
CA LEU A 15 11.38 17.32 7.01
C LEU A 15 11.75 17.39 5.53
N LEU A 16 10.76 17.42 4.65
CA LEU A 16 10.96 17.46 3.20
C LEU A 16 11.11 18.88 2.65
N ASN A 17 10.91 19.90 3.49
CA ASN A 17 10.84 21.31 3.08
C ASN A 17 9.86 21.51 1.91
N ALA A 18 8.73 20.81 1.98
CA ALA A 18 7.69 20.86 0.97
C ALA A 18 6.71 21.99 1.33
N ASP A 19 6.41 22.85 0.35
CA ASP A 19 5.50 23.98 0.52
C ASP A 19 4.03 23.53 0.59
N SER A 20 3.73 22.30 0.16
CA SER A 20 2.39 21.71 0.13
C SER A 20 2.43 20.18 0.27
N THR A 21 1.37 19.60 0.83
CA THR A 21 1.12 18.15 0.79
C THR A 21 0.67 17.65 -0.59
N GLU A 22 0.50 18.55 -1.56
CA GLU A 22 0.16 18.18 -2.94
C GLU A 22 1.35 17.58 -3.70
N ASP A 23 2.58 17.78 -3.23
CA ASP A 23 3.80 17.34 -3.91
C ASP A 23 4.20 15.89 -3.60
N PHE A 24 3.59 15.27 -2.60
CA PHE A 24 3.87 13.89 -2.21
C PHE A 24 2.67 13.23 -1.52
N SER A 25 2.70 11.91 -1.41
CA SER A 25 1.70 11.17 -0.64
C SER A 25 2.37 10.16 0.27
N ILE A 26 1.90 10.08 1.52
CA ILE A 26 2.35 9.08 2.48
C ILE A 26 1.40 7.90 2.40
N ILE A 27 1.94 6.71 2.13
CA ILE A 27 1.19 5.46 2.18
C ILE A 27 1.47 4.79 3.53
N LEU A 28 0.41 4.63 4.32
CA LEU A 28 0.45 3.77 5.50
C LEU A 28 0.22 2.33 5.06
N TRP A 29 1.23 1.50 5.29
CA TRP A 29 1.23 0.09 4.92
C TRP A 29 0.74 -0.74 6.11
N ASN A 30 -0.33 -1.50 5.89
CA ASN A 30 -0.75 -2.55 6.80
C ASN A 30 0.18 -3.75 6.66
N LEU A 31 0.39 -4.45 7.77
CA LEU A 31 1.18 -5.67 7.81
C LEU A 31 0.46 -6.80 7.07
N PRO A 32 1.17 -7.67 6.34
CA PRO A 32 0.56 -8.75 5.59
C PRO A 32 -0.11 -9.80 6.50
N GLU A 33 0.21 -9.88 7.79
CA GLU A 33 -0.41 -10.77 8.78
C GLU A 33 -1.89 -10.44 9.00
N GLU A 34 -2.25 -9.16 8.90
CA GLU A 34 -3.62 -8.67 8.90
C GLU A 34 -4.06 -8.52 7.44
N PRO A 35 -4.75 -9.50 6.85
CA PRO A 35 -5.07 -9.44 5.44
C PRO A 35 -6.12 -8.34 5.14
N PRO A 36 -6.14 -7.83 3.90
CA PRO A 36 -7.25 -6.99 3.43
C PRO A 36 -8.59 -7.70 3.49
N GLU A 37 -9.68 -6.93 3.34
CA GLU A 37 -11.01 -7.49 3.13
C GLU A 37 -11.07 -8.28 1.81
N LEU A 38 -11.79 -9.40 1.82
CA LEU A 38 -11.96 -10.26 0.65
C LEU A 38 -12.66 -9.51 -0.50
N GLY A 39 -12.14 -9.64 -1.73
CA GLY A 39 -12.65 -8.95 -2.91
C GLY A 39 -12.16 -7.50 -3.05
N SER A 40 -11.21 -7.09 -2.22
CA SER A 40 -10.70 -5.71 -2.26
C SER A 40 -9.63 -5.50 -3.30
N TYR A 41 -9.68 -4.35 -3.98
CA TYR A 41 -8.56 -3.82 -4.74
C TYR A 41 -7.60 -3.04 -3.84
N ILE A 42 -6.31 -3.32 -3.94
CA ILE A 42 -5.28 -2.83 -3.03
C ILE A 42 -4.01 -2.44 -3.77
N LEU A 43 -3.21 -1.61 -3.11
CA LEU A 43 -1.82 -1.38 -3.39
C LEU A 43 -0.98 -2.32 -2.53
N MET A 44 0.07 -2.93 -3.10
CA MET A 44 0.95 -3.88 -2.45
C MET A 44 2.40 -3.39 -2.53
N LYS A 45 3.10 -3.50 -1.41
CA LYS A 45 4.56 -3.37 -1.35
C LYS A 45 5.14 -4.78 -1.42
N VAL A 46 5.84 -5.09 -2.51
CA VAL A 46 6.27 -6.46 -2.83
C VAL A 46 7.78 -6.53 -2.96
N LEU A 47 8.40 -7.54 -2.36
CA LEU A 47 9.80 -7.89 -2.55
C LEU A 47 9.95 -8.59 -3.91
N GLY A 48 10.89 -8.13 -4.73
CA GLY A 48 11.23 -8.72 -6.01
C GLY A 48 11.76 -10.14 -5.89
N THR A 49 11.72 -10.87 -7.01
CA THR A 49 12.25 -12.25 -7.09
C THR A 49 13.77 -12.32 -6.92
N ASP A 50 14.47 -11.19 -7.06
CA ASP A 50 15.89 -11.05 -6.73
C ASP A 50 16.16 -10.99 -5.22
N GLY A 51 15.10 -10.93 -4.40
CA GLY A 51 15.17 -10.83 -2.94
C GLY A 51 15.72 -9.49 -2.43
N ARG A 52 15.83 -8.47 -3.28
CA ARG A 52 16.47 -7.19 -2.95
C ARG A 52 15.65 -5.98 -3.38
N SER A 53 15.05 -6.04 -4.56
CA SER A 53 14.24 -4.96 -5.10
C SER A 53 12.90 -4.89 -4.37
N VAL A 54 12.36 -3.69 -4.19
CA VAL A 54 11.02 -3.49 -3.63
C VAL A 54 10.19 -2.70 -4.63
N TYR A 55 9.02 -3.24 -4.96
CA TYR A 55 8.10 -2.66 -5.91
C TYR A 55 6.80 -2.28 -5.23
N CYS A 56 6.11 -1.32 -5.84
CA CYS A 56 4.76 -0.95 -5.51
C CYS A 56 3.87 -1.44 -6.66
N GLU A 57 3.00 -2.41 -6.39
CA GLU A 57 2.16 -3.04 -7.40
C GLU A 57 0.68 -2.92 -7.01
N HIS A 58 -0.19 -2.75 -7.99
CA HIS A 58 -1.63 -2.86 -7.74
C HIS A 58 -2.07 -4.32 -7.79
N GLY A 59 -3.12 -4.65 -7.06
CA GLY A 59 -3.64 -6.00 -7.02
C GLY A 59 -4.99 -6.10 -6.33
N ALA A 60 -5.40 -7.32 -6.05
CA ALA A 60 -6.55 -7.58 -5.20
C ALA A 60 -6.25 -8.65 -4.16
N TYR A 61 -7.12 -8.72 -3.16
CA TYR A 61 -7.12 -9.82 -2.21
C TYR A 61 -8.37 -10.67 -2.42
N GLU A 62 -8.24 -11.80 -3.11
CA GLU A 62 -9.35 -12.67 -3.46
C GLU A 62 -9.05 -14.12 -3.06
N ASN A 63 -10.08 -14.84 -2.65
CA ASN A 63 -9.98 -16.22 -2.17
C ASN A 63 -8.87 -16.46 -1.12
N GLY A 64 -8.59 -15.46 -0.28
CA GLY A 64 -7.53 -15.52 0.74
C GLY A 64 -6.11 -15.36 0.20
N GLN A 65 -5.95 -14.84 -1.02
CA GLN A 65 -4.67 -14.70 -1.72
C GLN A 65 -4.48 -13.29 -2.25
N PHE A 66 -3.23 -12.85 -2.27
CA PHE A 66 -2.83 -11.63 -2.98
C PHE A 66 -2.68 -11.95 -4.46
N LEU A 67 -3.39 -11.21 -5.30
CA LEU A 67 -3.36 -11.32 -6.75
C LEU A 67 -2.81 -10.04 -7.35
N ASN A 68 -1.94 -10.16 -8.34
CA ASN A 68 -1.57 -9.04 -9.21
C ASN A 68 -2.21 -9.25 -10.58
N TYR A 69 -2.87 -8.21 -11.10
CA TYR A 69 -3.43 -8.16 -12.43
C TYR A 69 -2.50 -7.39 -13.37
N PHE A 70 -2.18 -8.03 -14.50
CA PHE A 70 -1.38 -7.44 -15.55
C PHE A 70 -2.27 -6.75 -16.59
N TYR A 71 -1.69 -5.81 -17.34
CA TYR A 71 -2.41 -5.03 -18.36
C TYR A 71 -3.02 -5.87 -19.50
N ASP A 72 -2.52 -7.08 -19.72
CA ASP A 72 -3.02 -8.04 -20.71
C ASP A 72 -4.24 -8.84 -20.22
N GLY A 73 -4.69 -8.61 -18.98
CA GLY A 73 -5.81 -9.32 -18.37
C GLY A 73 -5.42 -10.62 -17.68
N ASP A 74 -4.14 -11.00 -17.70
CA ASP A 74 -3.65 -12.12 -16.90
C ASP A 74 -3.52 -11.72 -15.42
N TRP A 75 -3.51 -12.73 -14.56
CA TRP A 75 -3.28 -12.55 -13.14
C TRP A 75 -2.31 -13.59 -12.60
N LYS A 76 -1.58 -13.22 -11.55
CA LYS A 76 -0.71 -14.14 -10.81
C LYS A 76 -1.05 -14.10 -9.32
N VAL A 77 -1.00 -15.27 -8.68
CA VAL A 77 -0.92 -15.34 -7.23
C VAL A 77 0.46 -14.85 -6.82
N ILE A 78 0.50 -13.92 -5.87
CA ILE A 78 1.74 -13.51 -5.21
C ILE A 78 1.94 -14.35 -3.95
N ASP A 79 3.15 -14.91 -3.80
CA ASP A 79 3.55 -15.56 -2.56
C ASP A 79 3.46 -14.54 -1.42
N ARG A 80 2.66 -14.83 -0.39
CA ARG A 80 2.44 -13.93 0.75
C ARG A 80 3.74 -13.51 1.42
N ARG A 81 4.79 -14.34 1.39
CA ARG A 81 6.12 -14.03 1.96
C ARG A 81 6.84 -12.91 1.21
N MET A 82 6.43 -12.64 -0.03
CA MET A 82 6.95 -11.53 -0.83
C MET A 82 6.16 -10.24 -0.57
N VAL A 83 4.98 -10.30 0.03
CA VAL A 83 4.19 -9.11 0.37
C VAL A 83 4.73 -8.52 1.68
N LEU A 84 5.33 -7.34 1.59
CA LEU A 84 5.89 -6.60 2.73
C LEU A 84 4.84 -5.69 3.39
N GLY A 85 3.76 -5.38 2.69
CA GLY A 85 2.64 -4.63 3.21
C GLY A 85 1.60 -4.32 2.13
N TRP A 86 0.44 -3.85 2.55
CA TRP A 86 -0.64 -3.48 1.64
C TRP A 86 -1.38 -2.23 2.12
N SER A 87 -2.11 -1.57 1.23
CA SER A 87 -2.95 -0.41 1.53
C SER A 87 -4.10 -0.31 0.53
N TYR A 88 -5.20 0.37 0.87
CA TYR A 88 -6.32 0.56 -0.04
C TYR A 88 -6.08 1.73 -1.01
N TYR A 89 -6.63 1.62 -2.23
CA TYR A 89 -6.56 2.67 -3.25
C TYR A 89 -7.72 3.68 -3.09
N PRO A 90 -7.56 4.98 -3.37
CA PRO A 90 -6.42 5.87 -3.11
C PRO A 90 -6.60 6.61 -1.77
N PHE A 91 -5.56 6.62 -0.92
CA PHE A 91 -5.43 7.45 0.30
C PHE A 91 -6.57 7.30 1.30
N ASP A 92 -6.74 6.11 1.89
CA ASP A 92 -7.90 5.83 2.73
C ASP A 92 -8.05 6.76 3.96
N ASN A 93 -8.71 7.90 3.71
CA ASN A 93 -9.34 8.82 4.64
C ASN A 93 -10.76 8.31 4.98
N ARG A 94 -11.00 6.99 5.09
CA ARG A 94 -12.26 6.46 5.67
C ARG A 94 -12.31 6.88 7.15
N ALA A 95 -12.79 8.12 7.32
CA ALA A 95 -13.25 8.80 8.51
C ALA A 95 -12.59 8.38 9.83
N PHE A 96 -11.51 9.07 10.18
CA PHE A 96 -11.29 9.47 11.57
C PHE A 96 -11.51 10.97 11.69
#